data_AF-A0A3G6MTM5-F1
#
_entry.id   AF-A0A3G6MTM5-F1
#
_cell.length_a   1.000
_cell.length_b   1.000
_cell.length_c   1.000
_cell.angle_alpha   90.00
_cell.angle_beta   90.00
_cell.angle_gamma   90.00
#
_symmetry.space_group_name_H-M   'P 1'
#
loop_
_entity.id
_entity.type
_entity.pdbx_description
1 polymer ?
#
loop_
_entity_poly.entity_id
_entity_poly.type
_entity_poly.pdbx_seq_one_letter_code
_entity_poly.pdbx_strand_id
1 'polypeptide(L)'
;MRRNITLLFALLSMTLAFGQGKYGKYLSSKKLAMVYKSVKDADKEDFYQQYYWLVKAEQLKTYPHLKEIKPKVLYEFVKKVNPQNLTKKLDDRGKELRETAELSLNQYFKNKNLENNSVLMYNLETYVDPSKGQYYTKVDAEKIKELVPKELFAFNSNNRNTGEDTTYYLWIDKKKDDFNIVNIIPEEKENKAFYARLKQYLPSYKFSKYVPSVKKGTKTDRTDADYYYIMPFEQNTDNIEYKTKDFKTFELSQYRKAGDEWKGVEKPRK
;
A
#
# COMPACT_ATOMS: atom_id res chain seq x y z
N MET A 1 6.01 -43.33 -27.51
CA MET A 1 6.32 -42.01 -28.11
C MET A 1 5.09 -41.13 -27.93
N ARG A 2 5.01 -40.30 -26.89
CA ARG A 2 5.58 -38.94 -26.76
C ARG A 2 5.20 -38.02 -27.93
N ARG A 3 4.18 -37.19 -27.68
CA ARG A 3 4.13 -35.71 -27.82
C ARG A 3 2.74 -35.30 -28.28
N ASN A 4 2.03 -34.54 -27.44
CA ASN A 4 1.06 -33.48 -27.81
C ASN A 4 0.24 -32.96 -26.62
N ILE A 5 0.83 -32.88 -25.41
CA ILE A 5 0.19 -32.20 -24.25
C ILE A 5 1.20 -31.25 -23.61
N THR A 6 1.78 -30.35 -24.41
CA THR A 6 2.77 -29.38 -23.89
C THR A 6 2.62 -27.99 -24.49
N LEU A 7 1.40 -27.62 -24.90
CA LEU A 7 1.12 -26.29 -25.44
C LEU A 7 -0.01 -25.52 -24.74
N LEU A 8 -0.66 -26.10 -23.72
CA LEU A 8 -1.72 -25.42 -22.96
C LEU A 8 -1.35 -25.03 -21.52
N PHE A 9 -0.16 -25.39 -21.04
CA PHE A 9 0.31 -25.08 -19.68
C PHE A 9 1.44 -24.03 -19.61
N ALA A 10 1.81 -23.42 -20.76
CA ALA A 10 2.79 -22.33 -20.82
C ALA A 10 2.17 -20.92 -20.73
N LEU A 11 0.84 -20.82 -20.60
CA LEU A 11 0.12 -19.53 -20.53
C LEU A 11 -0.45 -19.20 -19.13
N LEU A 12 -0.19 -20.04 -18.12
CA LEU A 12 -0.67 -19.82 -16.74
C LEU A 12 0.44 -19.82 -15.69
N SER A 13 1.68 -19.51 -16.07
CA SER A 13 2.80 -19.25 -15.14
C SER A 13 3.24 -17.78 -15.14
N MET A 14 2.31 -16.85 -15.41
CA MET A 14 2.49 -15.43 -15.07
C MET A 14 1.99 -15.15 -13.65
N THR A 15 2.42 -15.95 -12.68
CA THR A 15 2.41 -15.54 -11.28
C THR A 15 3.54 -14.55 -11.08
N LEU A 16 3.22 -13.27 -11.27
CA LEU A 16 3.71 -12.11 -10.51
C LEU A 16 5.21 -12.18 -10.13
N ALA A 17 6.09 -12.17 -11.12
CA ALA A 17 7.51 -11.91 -10.90
C ALA A 17 7.78 -10.41 -11.09
N PHE A 18 8.23 -9.77 -10.01
CA PHE A 18 8.79 -8.41 -9.89
C PHE A 18 9.12 -7.66 -11.19
N GLY A 19 8.58 -6.45 -11.34
CA GLY A 19 9.02 -5.46 -12.32
C GLY A 19 8.17 -5.36 -13.58
N GLN A 20 6.91 -4.91 -13.48
CA GLN A 20 6.21 -4.43 -14.68
C GLN A 20 6.75 -3.04 -15.05
N GLY A 21 7.73 -3.02 -15.96
CA GLY A 21 8.33 -1.84 -16.58
C GLY A 21 9.76 -2.11 -17.06
N LYS A 22 10.14 -1.59 -18.23
CA LYS A 22 11.51 -1.73 -18.82
C LYS A 22 12.58 -1.20 -17.85
N TYR A 23 12.18 -0.29 -16.98
CA TYR A 23 13.04 0.38 -16.02
C TYR A 23 13.02 -0.27 -14.63
N GLY A 24 12.21 -1.30 -14.37
CA GLY A 24 12.00 -1.90 -13.03
C GLY A 24 13.26 -2.40 -12.32
N LYS A 25 14.34 -2.62 -13.07
CA LYS A 25 15.67 -2.97 -12.54
C LYS A 25 16.39 -1.85 -11.78
N TYR A 26 15.98 -0.59 -11.97
CA TYR A 26 16.58 0.56 -11.28
C TYR A 26 15.84 0.82 -9.96
N LEU A 27 16.51 0.55 -8.84
CA LEU A 27 16.00 0.79 -7.47
C LEU A 27 16.48 2.13 -6.87
N SER A 28 16.91 3.07 -7.72
CA SER A 28 17.31 4.42 -7.29
C SER A 28 16.99 5.43 -8.39
N SER A 29 16.43 6.57 -8.01
CA SER A 29 16.08 7.67 -8.93
C SER A 29 17.33 8.16 -9.67
N LYS A 30 18.44 8.32 -8.95
CA LYS A 30 19.74 8.73 -9.52
C LYS A 30 20.23 7.76 -10.60
N LYS A 31 20.16 6.45 -10.34
CA LYS A 31 20.57 5.43 -11.32
C LYS A 31 19.64 5.41 -12.54
N LEU A 32 18.33 5.55 -12.32
CA LEU A 32 17.36 5.62 -13.41
C LEU A 32 17.59 6.86 -14.29
N ALA A 33 17.84 8.02 -13.68
CA ALA A 33 18.09 9.24 -14.44
C ALA A 33 19.34 9.16 -15.34
N MET A 34 20.38 8.41 -14.93
CA MET A 34 21.59 8.25 -15.74
C MET A 34 21.33 7.60 -17.10
N VAL A 35 20.27 6.78 -17.22
CA VAL A 35 19.96 6.10 -18.48
C VAL A 35 18.97 6.88 -19.35
N TYR A 36 18.58 8.09 -18.95
CA TYR A 36 17.58 8.89 -19.66
C TYR A 36 17.91 9.12 -21.14
N LYS A 37 19.20 9.31 -21.49
CA LYS A 37 19.63 9.48 -22.90
C LYS A 37 19.25 8.29 -23.80
N SER A 38 19.00 7.11 -23.23
CA SER A 38 18.59 5.90 -23.95
C SER A 38 17.08 5.62 -23.91
N VAL A 39 16.31 6.48 -23.26
CA VAL A 39 14.85 6.38 -23.15
C VAL A 39 14.24 6.82 -24.48
N LYS A 40 13.45 5.93 -25.08
CA LYS A 40 12.69 6.24 -26.29
C LYS A 40 11.40 6.97 -25.93
N ASP A 41 10.85 7.76 -26.85
CA ASP A 41 9.60 8.50 -26.63
C ASP A 41 8.45 7.58 -26.18
N ALA A 42 8.30 6.41 -26.82
CA ALA A 42 7.29 5.42 -26.45
C ALA A 42 7.43 4.84 -25.03
N ASP A 43 8.61 4.98 -24.41
CA ASP A 43 8.90 4.46 -23.07
C ASP A 43 8.88 5.56 -22.00
N LYS A 44 8.65 6.84 -22.36
CA LYS A 44 8.74 7.97 -21.43
C LYS A 44 7.70 7.92 -20.33
N GLU A 45 6.50 7.43 -20.64
CA GLU A 45 5.43 7.30 -19.66
C GLU A 45 5.83 6.34 -18.53
N ASP A 46 6.37 5.16 -18.88
CA ASP A 46 6.90 4.19 -17.90
C ASP A 46 8.11 4.76 -17.15
N PHE A 47 9.02 5.44 -17.85
CA PHE A 47 10.20 6.05 -17.27
C PHE A 47 9.86 7.09 -16.19
N TYR A 48 9.02 8.08 -16.52
CA TYR A 48 8.67 9.17 -15.60
C TYR A 48 7.82 8.67 -14.45
N GLN A 49 6.90 7.75 -14.69
CA GLN A 49 6.13 7.10 -13.63
C GLN A 49 7.05 6.38 -12.64
N GLN A 50 8.03 5.61 -13.14
CA GLN A 50 8.96 4.91 -12.26
C GLN A 50 9.90 5.86 -11.52
N TYR A 51 10.38 6.91 -12.18
CA TYR A 51 11.20 7.94 -11.53
C TYR A 51 10.44 8.61 -10.38
N TYR A 52 9.17 8.93 -10.58
CA TYR A 52 8.29 9.46 -9.54
C TYR A 52 8.19 8.51 -8.34
N TRP A 53 7.92 7.23 -8.56
CA TRP A 53 7.83 6.25 -7.47
C TRP A 53 9.15 6.12 -6.69
N LEU A 54 10.30 6.13 -7.39
CA LEU A 54 11.61 6.06 -6.76
C LEU A 54 11.88 7.29 -5.89
N VAL A 55 11.61 8.50 -6.38
CA VAL A 55 11.81 9.72 -5.61
C VAL A 55 10.93 9.73 -4.35
N LYS A 56 9.65 9.36 -4.46
CA LYS A 56 8.75 9.30 -3.30
C LYS A 56 9.20 8.24 -2.28
N ALA A 57 9.68 7.08 -2.75
CA ALA A 57 10.21 6.04 -1.87
C ALA A 57 11.51 6.45 -1.17
N GLU A 58 12.41 7.14 -1.87
CA GLU A 58 13.64 7.70 -1.32
C GLU A 58 13.32 8.81 -0.30
N GLN A 59 12.31 9.65 -0.54
CA GLN A 59 11.81 10.64 0.43
C GLN A 59 11.30 9.95 1.70
N LEU A 60 10.50 8.89 1.58
CA LEU A 60 10.04 8.11 2.73
C LEU A 60 11.22 7.56 3.55
N LYS A 61 12.30 7.14 2.90
CA LYS A 61 13.47 6.59 3.60
C LYS A 61 14.23 7.62 4.45
N THR A 62 14.01 8.92 4.24
CA THR A 62 14.64 9.96 5.06
C THR A 62 14.05 10.05 6.47
N TYR A 63 12.85 9.49 6.71
CA TYR A 63 12.20 9.50 8.02
C TYR A 63 12.80 8.44 8.96
N PRO A 64 13.17 8.81 10.22
CA PRO A 64 13.88 7.91 11.13
C PRO A 64 13.19 6.56 11.37
N HIS A 65 11.87 6.55 11.55
CA HIS A 65 11.07 5.35 11.82
C HIS A 65 10.92 4.42 10.60
N LEU A 66 11.27 4.89 9.39
CA LEU A 66 11.27 4.07 8.16
C LEU A 66 12.67 3.67 7.70
N LYS A 67 13.73 4.13 8.38
CA LYS A 67 15.12 3.96 7.95
C LYS A 67 15.52 2.48 7.79
N GLU A 68 14.96 1.61 8.64
CA GLU A 68 15.23 0.17 8.61
C GLU A 68 14.40 -0.59 7.56
N ILE A 69 13.40 0.05 6.94
CA ILE A 69 12.59 -0.59 5.90
C ILE A 69 13.41 -0.67 4.61
N LYS A 70 13.39 -1.86 3.98
CA LYS A 70 14.09 -2.10 2.72
C LYS A 70 13.55 -1.17 1.62
N PRO A 71 14.41 -0.54 0.78
CA PRO A 71 13.97 0.37 -0.28
C PRO A 71 12.92 -0.22 -1.22
N LYS A 72 13.04 -1.51 -1.54
CA LYS A 72 12.10 -2.24 -2.39
C LYS A 72 10.67 -2.24 -1.82
N VAL A 73 10.54 -2.38 -0.50
CA VAL A 73 9.25 -2.36 0.21
C VAL A 73 8.61 -0.97 0.09
N LEU A 74 9.38 0.09 0.36
CA LEU A 74 8.88 1.46 0.23
C LEU A 74 8.51 1.81 -1.21
N TYR A 75 9.28 1.34 -2.19
CA TYR A 75 9.00 1.53 -3.61
C TYR A 75 7.66 0.91 -4.03
N GLU A 76 7.43 -0.35 -3.67
CA GLU A 76 6.19 -1.04 -4.01
C GLU A 76 4.99 -0.50 -3.22
N PHE A 77 5.20 -0.08 -1.96
CA PHE A 77 4.20 0.67 -1.21
C PHE A 77 3.78 1.94 -1.96
N VAL A 78 4.75 2.76 -2.37
CA VAL A 78 4.52 3.98 -3.14
C VAL A 78 3.80 3.70 -4.45
N LYS A 79 4.19 2.63 -5.16
CA LYS A 79 3.53 2.21 -6.41
C LYS A 79 2.07 1.84 -6.20
N LYS A 80 1.74 1.16 -5.10
CA LYS A 80 0.38 0.71 -4.81
C LYS A 80 -0.53 1.84 -4.32
N VAL A 81 0.02 2.83 -3.61
CA VAL A 81 -0.73 4.03 -3.18
C VAL A 81 -0.73 5.14 -4.24
N ASN A 82 0.15 5.06 -5.24
CA ASN A 82 0.16 5.94 -6.41
C ASN A 82 0.19 5.13 -7.72
N PRO A 83 -0.87 4.38 -8.07
CA PRO A 83 -0.94 3.64 -9.33
C PRO A 83 -0.66 4.49 -10.57
N GLN A 84 -0.33 3.83 -11.69
CA GLN A 84 -0.01 4.53 -12.93
C GLN A 84 -1.26 5.17 -13.55
N ASN A 85 -1.20 6.47 -13.84
CA ASN A 85 -2.23 7.19 -14.58
C ASN A 85 -1.94 7.13 -16.09
N LEU A 86 -2.59 6.22 -16.81
CA LEU A 86 -2.27 6.01 -18.21
C LEU A 86 -2.75 7.15 -19.10
N THR A 87 -1.95 7.58 -20.08
CA THR A 87 -2.28 8.71 -20.98
C THR A 87 -3.63 8.52 -21.67
N LYS A 88 -3.95 7.28 -22.05
CA LYS A 88 -5.24 6.89 -22.66
C LYS A 88 -6.47 7.10 -21.76
N LYS A 89 -6.29 7.27 -20.45
CA LYS A 89 -7.37 7.52 -19.49
C LYS A 89 -7.60 9.02 -19.23
N LEU A 90 -6.72 9.88 -19.75
CA LEU A 90 -6.81 11.32 -19.56
C LEU A 90 -7.80 11.93 -20.56
N ASP A 91 -8.45 13.01 -20.12
CA ASP A 91 -9.15 13.93 -21.00
C ASP A 91 -8.16 14.77 -21.80
N ASP A 92 -8.66 15.56 -22.76
CA ASP A 92 -7.78 16.31 -23.68
C ASP A 92 -6.96 17.37 -22.95
N ARG A 93 -7.54 18.00 -21.92
CA ARG A 93 -6.80 18.94 -21.06
C ARG A 93 -5.68 18.23 -20.29
N GLY A 94 -5.93 17.04 -19.75
CA GLY A 94 -4.94 16.24 -19.05
C GLY A 94 -3.80 15.80 -19.96
N LYS A 95 -4.09 15.44 -21.22
CA LYS A 95 -3.06 15.13 -22.23
C LYS A 95 -2.17 16.33 -22.53
N GLU A 96 -2.76 17.50 -22.76
CA GLU A 96 -2.02 18.75 -23.02
C GLU A 96 -1.09 19.12 -21.85
N LEU A 97 -1.59 19.01 -20.61
CA LEU A 97 -0.80 19.24 -19.40
C LEU A 97 0.36 18.25 -19.27
N ARG A 98 0.12 16.97 -19.59
CA ARG A 98 1.17 15.94 -19.58
C ARG A 98 2.25 16.22 -20.62
N GLU A 99 1.86 16.56 -21.84
CA GLU A 99 2.80 16.91 -22.92
C GLU A 99 3.65 18.14 -22.54
N THR A 100 3.03 19.17 -21.98
CA THR A 100 3.73 20.37 -21.50
C THR A 100 4.73 20.03 -20.39
N ALA A 101 4.32 19.23 -19.41
CA ALA A 101 5.20 18.78 -18.34
C ALA A 101 6.36 17.94 -18.89
N GLU A 102 6.10 17.11 -19.91
CA GLU A 102 7.13 16.29 -20.55
C GLU A 102 8.22 17.14 -21.18
N LEU A 103 7.86 18.22 -21.89
CA LEU A 103 8.83 19.11 -22.51
C LEU A 103 9.81 19.69 -21.47
N SER A 104 9.28 20.11 -20.31
CA SER A 104 10.08 20.60 -19.19
C SER A 104 10.98 19.51 -18.59
N LEU A 105 10.40 18.34 -18.27
CA LEU A 105 11.12 17.18 -17.74
C LEU A 105 12.26 16.76 -18.68
N ASN A 106 12.00 16.72 -19.98
CA ASN A 106 12.97 16.36 -20.99
C ASN A 106 14.21 17.28 -20.89
N GLN A 107 14.06 18.56 -20.61
CA GLN A 107 15.20 19.47 -20.43
C GLN A 107 15.99 19.18 -19.16
N TYR A 108 15.33 19.00 -18.02
CA TYR A 108 16.00 18.70 -16.75
C TYR A 108 16.82 17.41 -16.82
N PHE A 109 16.26 16.35 -17.40
CA PHE A 109 16.95 15.08 -17.51
C PHE A 109 18.08 15.10 -18.57
N LYS A 110 17.92 15.80 -19.70
CA LYS A 110 19.01 15.99 -20.68
C LYS A 110 20.19 16.74 -20.07
N ASN A 111 19.91 17.80 -19.31
CA ASN A 111 20.91 18.69 -18.71
C ASN A 111 21.42 18.20 -17.34
N LYS A 112 20.90 17.07 -16.83
CA LYS A 112 21.21 16.51 -15.51
C LYS A 112 20.97 17.48 -14.34
N ASN A 113 20.03 18.41 -14.50
CA ASN A 113 19.64 19.36 -13.46
C ASN A 113 18.51 18.75 -12.59
N LEU A 114 18.89 17.83 -11.71
CA LEU A 114 17.95 16.97 -10.97
C LEU A 114 17.94 17.20 -9.46
N GLU A 115 19.02 17.72 -8.90
CA GLU A 115 19.18 17.86 -7.45
C GLU A 115 18.45 19.10 -6.92
N ASN A 116 17.72 18.94 -5.81
CA ASN A 116 17.02 20.02 -5.09
C ASN A 116 16.13 20.93 -5.97
N ASN A 117 15.53 20.35 -7.01
CA ASN A 117 14.78 21.09 -8.00
C ASN A 117 13.27 20.93 -7.78
N SER A 118 12.66 21.90 -7.09
CA SER A 118 11.22 21.92 -6.83
C SER A 118 10.41 21.97 -8.11
N VAL A 119 10.87 22.71 -9.13
CA VAL A 119 10.18 22.84 -10.42
C VAL A 119 10.14 21.51 -11.17
N LEU A 120 11.23 20.74 -11.15
CA LEU A 120 11.24 19.37 -11.68
C LEU A 120 10.18 18.50 -10.98
N MET A 121 10.08 18.59 -9.66
CA MET A 121 9.09 17.80 -8.91
C MET A 121 7.65 18.21 -9.24
N TYR A 122 7.37 19.50 -9.39
CA TYR A 122 6.05 19.98 -9.81
C TYR A 122 5.68 19.50 -11.23
N ASN A 123 6.62 19.54 -12.18
CA ASN A 123 6.39 19.01 -13.52
C ASN A 123 6.22 17.49 -13.49
N LEU A 124 6.97 16.77 -12.68
CA LEU A 124 6.85 15.33 -12.53
C LEU A 124 5.48 14.94 -11.95
N GLU A 125 5.04 15.64 -10.90
CA GLU A 125 3.71 15.48 -10.31
C GLU A 125 2.61 15.79 -11.31
N THR A 126 2.77 16.85 -12.10
CA THR A 126 1.83 17.21 -13.17
C THR A 126 1.81 16.16 -14.28
N TYR A 127 2.96 15.57 -14.64
CA TYR A 127 3.04 14.52 -15.64
C TYR A 127 2.31 13.25 -15.19
N VAL A 128 2.57 12.78 -13.96
CA VAL A 128 1.97 11.54 -13.45
C VAL A 128 0.49 11.71 -13.07
N ASP A 129 0.05 12.92 -12.70
CA ASP A 129 -1.35 13.19 -12.35
C ASP A 129 -1.85 14.55 -12.84
N PRO A 130 -2.06 14.71 -14.16
CA PRO A 130 -2.43 16.01 -14.73
C PRO A 130 -3.78 16.55 -14.24
N SER A 131 -4.75 15.67 -13.98
CA SER A 131 -6.07 16.04 -13.48
C SER A 131 -6.07 16.35 -11.98
N LYS A 132 -4.96 16.06 -11.29
CA LYS A 132 -4.83 16.08 -9.83
C LYS A 132 -5.90 15.22 -9.13
N GLY A 133 -6.53 14.30 -9.84
CA GLY A 133 -7.71 13.57 -9.36
C GLY A 133 -7.36 12.34 -8.53
N GLN A 134 -6.18 11.75 -8.73
CA GLN A 134 -5.83 10.44 -8.17
C GLN A 134 -4.61 10.46 -7.24
N TYR A 135 -3.66 11.38 -7.42
CA TYR A 135 -2.30 11.30 -6.86
C TYR A 135 -1.79 12.63 -6.27
N TYR A 136 -2.70 13.44 -5.77
CA TYR A 136 -2.35 14.51 -4.85
C TYR A 136 -2.34 14.02 -3.38
N THR A 137 -2.03 12.75 -3.18
CA THR A 137 -1.87 12.08 -1.89
C THR A 137 -0.45 12.24 -1.37
N LYS A 138 -0.27 13.08 -0.35
CA LYS A 138 0.99 13.09 0.40
C LYS A 138 0.86 12.03 1.50
N VAL A 139 1.68 11.00 1.42
CA VAL A 139 1.93 10.16 2.59
C VAL A 139 2.57 11.06 3.64
N ASP A 140 1.86 11.25 4.74
CA ASP A 140 2.36 12.04 5.85
C ASP A 140 3.14 11.10 6.77
N ALA A 141 4.46 11.21 6.69
CA ALA A 141 5.33 10.31 7.43
C ALA A 141 5.26 10.53 8.94
N GLU A 142 4.91 11.73 9.41
CA GLU A 142 4.72 12.00 10.84
C GLU A 142 3.47 11.30 11.38
N LYS A 143 2.54 10.93 10.49
CA LYS A 143 1.34 10.14 10.81
C LYS A 143 1.54 8.65 10.58
N ILE A 144 2.77 8.18 10.42
CA ILE A 144 3.05 6.74 10.37
C ILE A 144 3.09 6.19 11.78
N LYS A 145 2.30 5.15 12.01
CA LYS A 145 2.21 4.48 13.31
C LYS A 145 2.74 3.06 13.18
N GLU A 146 3.76 2.72 13.97
CA GLU A 146 4.17 1.33 14.14
C GLU A 146 3.14 0.62 15.03
N LEU A 147 2.40 -0.31 14.44
CA LEU A 147 1.35 -1.09 15.12
C LEU A 147 1.93 -2.36 15.74
N VAL A 148 2.88 -3.00 15.05
CA VAL A 148 3.65 -4.14 15.56
C VAL A 148 5.12 -3.93 15.19
N PRO A 149 6.05 -4.01 16.16
CA PRO A 149 7.46 -3.71 15.93
C PRO A 149 8.08 -4.39 14.70
N LYS A 150 8.49 -3.57 13.74
CA LYS A 150 9.11 -3.94 12.46
C LYS A 150 8.27 -4.89 11.59
N GLU A 151 6.97 -5.06 11.87
CA GLU A 151 6.09 -5.99 11.16
C GLU A 151 4.85 -5.34 10.59
N LEU A 152 4.23 -4.40 11.30
CA LEU A 152 2.98 -3.78 10.84
C LEU A 152 3.00 -2.28 11.10
N PHE A 153 2.77 -1.53 10.04
CA PHE A 153 2.76 -0.07 10.05
C PHE A 153 1.45 0.45 9.45
N ALA A 154 0.87 1.49 10.04
CA ALA A 154 -0.18 2.28 9.42
C ALA A 154 0.41 3.51 8.77
N PHE A 155 0.03 3.78 7.52
CA PHE A 155 0.42 4.93 6.72
C PHE A 155 -0.81 5.74 6.38
N ASN A 156 -0.85 7.02 6.79
CA ASN A 156 -1.92 7.92 6.41
C ASN A 156 -1.51 8.74 5.19
N SER A 157 -2.38 8.77 4.18
CA SER A 157 -2.25 9.67 3.04
C SER A 157 -3.41 10.64 3.03
N ASN A 158 -3.12 11.92 2.82
CA ASN A 158 -4.14 12.96 2.63
C ASN A 158 -4.20 13.35 1.15
N ASN A 159 -5.37 13.23 0.53
CA ASN A 159 -5.64 13.80 -0.78
C ASN A 159 -5.81 15.31 -0.61
N ARG A 160 -4.85 16.14 -1.05
CA ARG A 160 -4.90 17.58 -0.75
C ARG A 160 -5.95 18.34 -1.56
N ASN A 161 -6.58 17.71 -2.56
CA ASN A 161 -7.66 18.33 -3.32
C ASN A 161 -9.03 18.08 -2.68
N THR A 162 -9.30 16.85 -2.25
CA THR A 162 -10.58 16.51 -1.60
C THR A 162 -10.51 16.68 -0.08
N GLY A 163 -9.32 16.76 0.50
CA GLY A 163 -9.08 16.73 1.94
C GLY A 163 -9.26 15.35 2.56
N GLU A 164 -9.52 14.31 1.77
CA GLU A 164 -9.82 12.97 2.27
C GLU A 164 -8.56 12.24 2.75
N ASP A 165 -8.65 11.65 3.95
CA ASP A 165 -7.62 10.79 4.52
C ASP A 165 -7.89 9.32 4.20
N THR A 166 -6.85 8.61 3.76
CA THR A 166 -6.85 7.16 3.58
C THR A 166 -5.73 6.53 4.40
N THR A 167 -6.04 5.48 5.15
CA THR A 167 -5.07 4.72 5.93
C THR A 167 -4.73 3.42 5.20
N TYR A 168 -3.45 3.18 4.94
CA TYR A 168 -2.91 1.93 4.42
C TYR A 168 -2.17 1.17 5.51
N TYR A 169 -2.25 -0.16 5.48
CA TYR A 169 -1.52 -1.01 6.43
C TYR A 169 -0.44 -1.80 5.70
N LEU A 170 0.82 -1.50 5.99
CA LEU A 170 1.98 -2.22 5.45
C LEU A 170 2.38 -3.33 6.42
N TRP A 171 2.18 -4.57 5.99
CA TRP A 171 2.61 -5.78 6.70
C TRP A 171 3.90 -6.32 6.07
N ILE A 172 4.92 -6.54 6.89
CA ILE A 172 6.24 -7.05 6.49
C ILE A 172 6.37 -8.50 6.96
N ASP A 173 6.44 -9.43 6.00
CA ASP A 173 6.78 -10.83 6.26
C ASP A 173 8.31 -10.95 6.33
N LYS A 174 8.84 -10.86 7.55
CA LYS A 174 10.27 -11.01 7.82
C LYS A 174 10.84 -12.37 7.39
N LYS A 175 10.02 -13.44 7.38
CA LYS A 175 10.49 -14.79 7.04
C LYS A 175 10.69 -14.93 5.54
N LYS A 176 9.77 -14.36 4.75
CA LYS A 176 9.83 -14.42 3.28
C LYS A 176 10.55 -13.25 2.63
N ASP A 177 10.97 -12.28 3.44
CA ASP A 177 11.49 -11.00 2.97
C ASP A 177 10.53 -10.31 1.99
N ASP A 178 9.24 -10.39 2.33
CA ASP A 178 8.14 -9.93 1.50
C ASP A 178 7.31 -8.88 2.24
N PHE A 179 6.48 -8.15 1.50
CA PHE A 179 5.63 -7.11 2.07
C PHE A 179 4.26 -7.14 1.40
N ASN A 180 3.25 -6.76 2.16
CA ASN A 180 1.88 -6.73 1.70
C ASN A 180 1.22 -5.45 2.21
N ILE A 181 0.51 -4.75 1.33
CA ILE A 181 -0.51 -3.81 1.80
C ILE A 181 -1.78 -4.61 2.03
N VAL A 182 -2.21 -4.63 3.29
CA VAL A 182 -3.33 -5.45 3.78
C VAL A 182 -4.49 -4.59 4.24
N ASN A 183 -5.67 -5.19 4.30
CA ASN A 183 -6.81 -4.61 4.98
C ASN A 183 -6.81 -5.10 6.42
N ILE A 184 -6.92 -4.17 7.37
CA ILE A 184 -7.07 -4.55 8.77
C ILE A 184 -8.55 -4.72 9.15
N ILE A 185 -9.44 -4.05 8.42
CA ILE A 185 -10.89 -4.21 8.54
C ILE A 185 -11.30 -5.33 7.57
N PRO A 186 -11.98 -6.39 8.05
CA PRO A 186 -12.41 -7.49 7.18
C PRO A 186 -13.36 -6.98 6.09
N GLU A 187 -13.16 -7.37 4.83
CA GLU A 187 -14.12 -7.02 3.78
C GLU A 187 -15.38 -7.88 3.87
N GLU A 188 -16.57 -7.25 3.97
CA GLU A 188 -17.84 -7.97 4.22
C GLU A 188 -18.17 -9.02 3.17
N LYS A 189 -17.83 -8.76 1.89
CA LYS A 189 -18.07 -9.70 0.79
C LYS A 189 -17.23 -10.98 0.93
N GLU A 190 -16.00 -10.86 1.42
CA GLU A 190 -15.04 -11.96 1.55
C GLU A 190 -15.15 -12.66 2.91
N ASN A 191 -15.55 -11.94 3.96
CA ASN A 191 -15.56 -12.39 5.35
C ASN A 191 -16.96 -12.60 5.92
N LYS A 192 -17.86 -13.23 5.17
CA LYS A 192 -19.28 -13.41 5.55
C LYS A 192 -19.47 -14.08 6.92
N ALA A 193 -18.68 -15.11 7.22
CA ALA A 193 -18.78 -15.84 8.49
C ALA A 193 -18.41 -14.96 9.70
N PHE A 194 -17.38 -14.11 9.55
CA PHE A 194 -17.00 -13.13 10.55
C PHE A 194 -18.15 -12.15 10.80
N TYR A 195 -18.73 -11.58 9.74
CA TYR A 195 -19.83 -10.62 9.87
C TYR A 195 -21.12 -11.23 10.40
N ALA A 196 -21.45 -12.47 10.04
CA ALA A 196 -22.58 -13.18 10.61
C ALA A 196 -22.42 -13.33 12.13
N ARG A 197 -21.23 -13.71 12.59
CA ARG A 197 -20.92 -13.86 14.01
C ARG A 197 -20.87 -12.52 14.74
N LEU A 198 -20.29 -11.49 14.13
CA LEU A 198 -20.30 -10.12 14.68
C LEU A 198 -21.73 -9.63 14.88
N LYS A 199 -22.59 -9.73 13.86
CA LYS A 199 -23.99 -9.28 13.91
C LYS A 199 -24.84 -10.10 14.88
N GLN A 200 -24.47 -11.36 15.16
CA GLN A 200 -25.12 -12.17 16.21
C GLN A 200 -24.97 -11.52 17.59
N TYR A 201 -23.78 -10.98 17.91
CA TYR A 201 -23.52 -10.37 19.22
C TYR A 201 -23.81 -8.88 19.25
N LEU A 202 -23.49 -8.16 18.18
CA LEU A 202 -23.59 -6.72 18.01
C LEU A 202 -24.23 -6.36 16.65
N PRO A 203 -25.57 -6.44 16.50
CA PRO A 203 -26.27 -6.25 15.22
C PRO A 203 -26.02 -4.89 14.56
N SER A 204 -25.80 -3.84 15.36
CA SER A 204 -25.65 -2.45 14.90
C SER A 204 -24.19 -2.00 14.81
N TYR A 205 -23.21 -2.89 14.99
CA TYR A 205 -21.80 -2.53 15.02
C TYR A 205 -21.33 -1.94 13.69
N LYS A 206 -20.54 -0.86 13.77
CA LYS A 206 -19.87 -0.22 12.63
C LYS A 206 -18.40 -0.04 12.95
N PHE A 207 -17.55 -0.37 11.98
CA PHE A 207 -16.11 -0.13 12.10
C PHE A 207 -15.81 1.37 12.07
N SER A 208 -14.94 1.79 12.98
CA SER A 208 -14.39 3.15 12.97
C SER A 208 -13.37 3.33 11.85
N LYS A 209 -13.22 4.56 11.36
CA LYS A 209 -12.19 4.96 10.40
C LYS A 209 -10.81 5.20 11.05
N TYR A 210 -10.73 5.26 12.37
CA TYR A 210 -9.48 5.53 13.08
C TYR A 210 -8.58 4.30 13.14
N VAL A 211 -7.27 4.56 13.22
CA VAL A 211 -6.24 3.53 13.28
C VAL A 211 -6.46 2.63 14.51
N PRO A 212 -6.60 1.31 14.34
CA PRO A 212 -6.83 0.38 15.44
C PRO A 212 -5.58 0.24 16.31
N SER A 213 -5.74 -0.44 17.45
CA SER A 213 -4.62 -1.05 18.16
C SER A 213 -4.42 -2.47 17.67
N VAL A 214 -3.16 -2.89 17.58
CA VAL A 214 -2.79 -4.24 17.15
C VAL A 214 -1.77 -4.80 18.12
N LYS A 215 -1.93 -6.06 18.51
CA LYS A 215 -1.00 -6.78 19.36
C LYS A 215 -0.72 -8.14 18.74
N LYS A 216 0.54 -8.58 18.83
CA LYS A 216 0.90 -9.95 18.42
C LYS A 216 0.57 -10.91 19.55
N GLY A 217 0.03 -12.07 19.23
CA GLY A 217 -0.23 -13.14 20.20
C GLY A 217 1.04 -13.59 20.92
N THR A 218 0.86 -14.19 22.10
CA THR A 218 1.98 -14.55 22.96
C THR A 218 2.68 -15.81 22.45
N LYS A 219 4.02 -15.84 22.54
CA LYS A 219 4.83 -17.01 22.15
C LYS A 219 4.66 -18.23 23.06
N THR A 220 4.04 -18.04 24.23
CA THR A 220 3.82 -19.08 25.24
C THR A 220 2.71 -20.05 24.84
N ASP A 221 1.71 -19.59 24.07
CA ASP A 221 0.75 -20.48 23.42
C ASP A 221 1.11 -20.62 21.92
N ARG A 222 1.51 -21.84 21.54
CA ARG A 222 1.88 -22.15 20.15
C ARG A 222 0.73 -21.96 19.17
N THR A 223 -0.53 -22.02 19.62
CA THR A 223 -1.68 -21.80 18.73
C THR A 223 -1.92 -20.32 18.42
N ASP A 224 -1.44 -19.43 19.31
CA ASP A 224 -1.74 -18.00 19.27
C ASP A 224 -0.55 -17.13 18.81
N ALA A 225 0.67 -17.67 18.85
CA ALA A 225 1.90 -16.95 18.53
C ALA A 225 1.93 -16.27 17.14
N ASP A 226 1.19 -16.83 16.17
CA ASP A 226 1.12 -16.33 14.79
C ASP A 226 -0.08 -15.39 14.55
N TYR A 227 -0.95 -15.17 15.53
CA TYR A 227 -2.10 -14.28 15.38
C TYR A 227 -1.74 -12.81 15.68
N TYR A 228 -2.36 -11.92 14.92
CA TYR A 228 -2.47 -10.49 15.20
C TYR A 228 -3.86 -10.22 15.76
N TYR A 229 -3.93 -9.74 17.00
CA TYR A 229 -5.16 -9.30 17.65
C TYR A 229 -5.38 -7.83 17.37
N ILE A 230 -6.54 -7.49 16.86
CA ILE A 230 -6.91 -6.17 16.38
C ILE A 230 -8.12 -5.69 17.18
N MET A 231 -7.98 -4.49 17.72
CA MET A 231 -9.06 -3.80 18.44
C MET A 231 -9.28 -2.44 17.76
N PRO A 232 -10.42 -2.25 17.07
CA PRO A 232 -10.78 -0.97 16.47
C PRO A 232 -10.80 0.15 17.52
N PHE A 233 -10.60 1.38 17.06
CA PHE A 233 -10.71 2.53 17.95
C PHE A 233 -12.13 2.62 18.53
N GLU A 234 -12.22 2.82 19.84
CA GLU A 234 -13.47 2.92 20.57
C GLU A 234 -14.09 4.31 20.33
N GLN A 235 -14.99 4.42 19.34
CA GLN A 235 -15.83 5.63 19.21
C GLN A 235 -17.18 5.50 19.91
N ASN A 236 -17.59 4.26 20.20
CA ASN A 236 -18.89 3.93 20.76
C ASN A 236 -18.70 3.08 22.02
N THR A 237 -19.81 2.77 22.68
CA THR A 237 -19.84 1.92 23.87
C THR A 237 -19.68 0.42 23.58
N ASP A 238 -19.85 0.01 22.32
CA ASP A 238 -19.69 -1.38 21.89
C ASP A 238 -18.31 -1.57 21.24
N ASN A 239 -17.56 -2.58 21.69
CA ASN A 239 -16.20 -2.86 21.24
C ASN A 239 -16.02 -4.32 20.85
N ILE A 240 -15.03 -4.57 20.01
CA ILE A 240 -14.67 -5.92 19.56
C ILE A 240 -13.15 -6.07 19.56
N GLU A 241 -12.73 -7.32 19.72
CA GLU A 241 -11.39 -7.76 19.35
C GLU A 241 -11.53 -8.95 18.41
N TYR A 242 -10.72 -8.96 17.37
CA TYR A 242 -10.66 -10.05 16.42
C TYR A 242 -9.23 -10.34 16.05
N LYS A 243 -8.99 -11.52 15.51
CA LYS A 243 -7.65 -12.00 15.20
C LYS A 243 -7.52 -12.49 13.77
N THR A 244 -6.31 -12.39 13.24
CA THR A 244 -5.95 -12.89 11.90
C THR A 244 -4.51 -13.38 11.88
N LYS A 245 -4.18 -14.35 11.02
CA LYS A 245 -2.80 -14.79 10.76
C LYS A 245 -2.23 -14.19 9.47
N ASP A 246 -3.10 -13.76 8.56
CA ASP A 246 -2.75 -13.48 7.17
C ASP A 246 -3.39 -12.19 6.61
N PHE A 247 -4.19 -11.50 7.42
CA PHE A 247 -5.00 -10.34 7.05
C PHE A 247 -5.95 -10.60 5.87
N LYS A 248 -6.36 -11.85 5.69
CA LYS A 248 -7.38 -12.27 4.72
C LYS A 248 -8.56 -12.92 5.43
N THR A 249 -8.24 -13.80 6.38
CA THR A 249 -9.21 -14.51 7.21
C THR A 249 -9.23 -13.92 8.61
N PHE A 250 -10.43 -13.66 9.12
CA PHE A 250 -10.62 -12.99 10.41
C PHE A 250 -11.55 -13.78 11.31
N GLU A 251 -11.20 -13.84 12.60
CA GLU A 251 -11.94 -14.55 13.63
C GLU A 251 -12.29 -13.59 14.76
N LEU A 252 -13.57 -13.52 15.12
CA LEU A 252 -13.99 -12.73 16.29
C LEU A 252 -13.51 -13.41 17.57
N SER A 253 -12.71 -12.69 18.37
CA SER A 253 -12.09 -13.16 19.62
C SER A 253 -13.01 -12.87 20.81
N GLN A 254 -13.37 -11.61 20.99
CA GLN A 254 -14.21 -11.14 22.09
C GLN A 254 -15.02 -9.91 21.67
N TYR A 255 -16.10 -9.66 22.40
CA TYR A 255 -16.93 -8.47 22.24
C TYR A 255 -17.30 -7.89 23.60
N ARG A 256 -17.64 -6.61 23.60
CA ARG A 256 -18.14 -5.88 24.76
C ARG A 256 -19.31 -5.01 24.32
N LYS A 257 -20.40 -5.06 25.09
CA LYS A 257 -21.52 -4.14 24.97
C LYS A 257 -21.35 -2.96 25.93
N ALA A 258 -22.04 -1.87 25.66
CA ALA A 258 -22.10 -0.72 26.57
C ALA A 258 -22.32 -1.13 28.04
N GLY A 259 -21.37 -0.79 28.92
CA GLY A 259 -21.48 -1.07 30.36
C GLY A 259 -21.24 -2.53 30.77
N ASP A 260 -21.06 -3.45 29.83
CA ASP A 260 -20.78 -4.87 30.10
C ASP A 260 -19.28 -5.14 30.26
N GLU A 261 -18.96 -6.31 30.82
CA GLU A 261 -17.62 -6.91 30.74
C GLU A 261 -17.34 -7.51 29.36
N TRP A 262 -16.06 -7.72 29.04
CA TRP A 262 -15.63 -8.42 27.84
C TRP A 262 -16.08 -9.88 27.87
N LYS A 263 -16.69 -10.35 26.78
CA LYS A 263 -17.18 -11.72 26.62
C LYS A 263 -16.42 -12.41 25.49
N GLY A 264 -15.78 -13.53 25.80
CA GLY A 264 -15.08 -14.38 24.83
C GLY A 264 -16.05 -15.06 23.87
N VAL A 265 -15.65 -15.14 22.61
CA VAL A 265 -16.43 -15.75 21.53
C VAL A 265 -15.93 -17.16 21.20
N GLU A 266 -14.67 -17.48 21.50
CA GLU A 266 -14.12 -18.81 21.27
C GLU A 266 -14.94 -19.88 22.00
N LYS A 267 -15.22 -20.99 21.30
CA LYS A 267 -15.87 -22.14 21.94
C LYS A 267 -14.90 -22.65 23.03
N PRO A 268 -15.38 -22.99 24.23
CA PRO A 268 -14.53 -23.67 25.21
C PRO A 268 -13.90 -24.89 24.52
N ARG A 269 -12.57 -25.00 24.59
CA ARG A 269 -11.84 -26.18 24.09
C ARG A 269 -12.44 -27.39 24.83
N LYS A 270 -13.00 -28.34 24.07
CA LYS A 270 -13.35 -29.67 24.59
C LYS A 270 -12.08 -30.44 24.88
#